data_AF-A0A835XEY4-F1
#
_entry.id   AF-A0A835XEY4-F1
#
_cell.length_a   1.000
_cell.length_b   1.000
_cell.length_c   1.000
_cell.angle_alpha   90.00
_cell.angle_beta   90.00
_cell.angle_gamma   90.00
#
_symmetry.space_group_name_H-M   'P 1'
#
loop_
_entity.id
_entity.type
_entity.pdbx_description
1 polymer ?
#
loop_
_entity_poly.entity_id
_entity_poly.type
_entity_poly.pdbx_seq_one_letter_code
_entity_poly.pdbx_strand_id
1 'polypeptide(L)'
;MSELKQNSSLGYMELKNDVKRLKKNQTKICIVFVASVFAMLLILYTDTIAIAEQDDIEMRSKYVIEPLRGDTVDLYKLWKLVEDQKLHVKIVNEANVSKEKLDLVKDAIMSKESVVISDLAFHKGPSASFSTYYKGWEGALEQASLHDTKYYIPTEFEVHENTDGGDIIIELSGQKDVDGFTGFTNSITRDNQILKSEITIYDVNNLADEQLATIIRHEMGHAIGLSHSTAPEDLMYPFIQSDHRYISECDIDAITELYAERQTNQVVCEK
;
A
#
# COMPACT_ATOMS: atom_id res chain seq x y z
N MET A 1 72.36 59.42 7.20
CA MET A 1 70.89 59.57 7.20
C MET A 1 70.19 58.81 6.07
N SER A 2 70.89 58.16 5.12
CA SER A 2 70.29 57.37 4.03
C SER A 2 69.99 55.90 4.42
N GLU A 3 70.85 55.25 5.20
CA GLU A 3 70.70 53.83 5.56
C GLU A 3 69.46 53.53 6.43
N LEU A 4 69.11 54.44 7.35
CA LEU A 4 67.91 54.30 8.19
C LEU A 4 66.59 54.40 7.39
N LYS A 5 66.56 55.16 6.29
CA LYS A 5 65.38 55.22 5.39
C LYS A 5 65.29 53.98 4.48
N GLN A 6 66.42 53.38 4.14
CA GLN A 6 66.46 52.19 3.29
C GLN A 6 66.02 50.94 4.05
N ASN A 7 66.43 50.78 5.32
CA ASN A 7 66.00 49.66 6.16
C ASN A 7 64.52 49.71 6.54
N SER A 8 63.93 50.90 6.75
CA SER A 8 62.49 51.01 7.01
C SER A 8 61.64 50.72 5.77
N SER A 9 62.13 51.10 4.58
CA SER A 9 61.48 50.78 3.30
C SER A 9 61.49 49.28 3.00
N LEU A 10 62.57 48.57 3.34
CA LEU A 10 62.69 47.13 3.12
C LEU A 10 61.75 46.35 4.03
N GLY A 11 61.70 46.68 5.33
CA GLY A 11 60.78 46.04 6.28
C GLY A 11 59.30 46.29 5.96
N TYR A 12 58.95 47.47 5.45
CA TYR A 12 57.58 47.75 4.99
C TYR A 12 57.20 46.91 3.76
N MET A 13 58.16 46.65 2.86
CA MET A 13 57.94 45.85 1.66
C MET A 13 57.76 44.36 1.98
N GLU A 14 58.51 43.83 2.95
CA GLU A 14 58.34 42.46 3.46
C GLU A 14 56.98 42.26 4.14
N LEU A 15 56.59 43.17 5.04
CA LEU A 15 55.29 43.11 5.71
C LEU A 15 54.12 43.14 4.71
N LYS A 16 54.21 43.97 3.67
CA LYS A 16 53.19 44.07 2.62
C LYS A 16 53.08 42.78 1.80
N ASN A 17 54.20 42.08 1.57
CA ASN A 17 54.22 40.80 0.87
C ASN A 17 53.61 39.68 1.73
N ASP A 18 53.89 39.65 3.03
CA ASP A 18 53.31 38.67 3.96
C ASP A 18 51.79 38.84 4.12
N VAL A 19 51.31 40.08 4.25
CA VAL A 19 49.86 40.36 4.27
C VAL A 19 49.19 39.92 2.96
N LYS A 20 49.85 40.13 1.81
CA LYS A 20 49.33 39.67 0.51
C LYS A 20 49.30 38.14 0.42
N ARG A 21 50.28 37.45 0.98
CA ARG A 21 50.36 35.98 1.02
C ARG A 21 49.30 35.38 1.94
N LEU A 22 49.07 35.98 3.12
CA LEU A 22 48.02 35.59 4.06
C LEU A 22 46.62 35.76 3.45
N LYS A 23 46.34 36.91 2.81
CA LYS A 23 45.06 37.12 2.09
C LYS A 23 44.85 36.10 0.98
N LYS A 24 45.88 35.80 0.18
CA LYS A 24 45.80 34.78 -0.88
C LYS A 24 45.52 33.38 -0.34
N ASN A 25 46.10 33.01 0.79
CA ASN A 25 45.84 31.72 1.44
C ASN A 25 44.43 31.65 2.04
N GLN A 26 43.93 32.74 2.65
CA GLN A 26 42.53 32.82 3.11
C GLN A 26 41.54 32.67 1.96
N THR A 27 41.77 33.33 0.81
CA THR A 27 40.90 33.18 -0.36
C THR A 27 40.86 31.74 -0.88
N LYS A 28 42.00 31.03 -0.88
CA LYS A 28 42.04 29.60 -1.28
C LYS A 28 41.23 28.71 -0.33
N ILE A 29 41.32 28.94 0.98
CA ILE A 29 40.57 28.18 1.99
C ILE A 29 39.06 28.40 1.81
N CYS A 30 38.62 29.65 1.59
CA CYS A 30 37.21 29.95 1.33
C CYS A 30 36.70 29.26 0.06
N ILE A 31 37.48 29.22 -1.02
CA ILE A 31 37.08 28.56 -2.28
C ILE A 31 36.90 27.05 -2.07
N VAL A 32 37.83 26.39 -1.37
CA VAL A 32 37.73 24.96 -1.07
C VAL A 32 36.51 24.66 -0.19
N PHE A 33 36.25 25.50 0.81
CA PHE A 33 35.08 25.34 1.67
C PHE A 33 33.76 25.47 0.88
N VAL A 34 33.62 26.52 0.06
CA VAL A 34 32.43 26.71 -0.78
C VAL A 34 32.24 25.56 -1.76
N ALA A 35 33.31 25.08 -2.39
CA ALA A 35 33.23 23.92 -3.29
C ALA A 35 32.77 22.65 -2.56
N SER A 36 33.23 22.44 -1.32
CA SER A 36 32.83 21.28 -0.52
C SER A 36 31.35 21.32 -0.10
N VAL A 37 30.85 22.50 0.30
CA VAL A 37 29.43 22.71 0.61
C VAL A 37 28.57 22.51 -0.63
N PHE A 38 29.01 23.01 -1.78
CA PHE A 38 28.28 22.83 -3.05
C PHE A 38 28.24 21.36 -3.49
N ALA A 39 29.34 20.62 -3.33
CA ALA A 39 29.37 19.18 -3.59
C ALA A 39 28.44 18.41 -2.64
N MET A 40 28.40 18.78 -1.36
CA MET A 40 27.49 18.17 -0.39
C MET A 40 26.02 18.45 -0.73
N LEU A 41 25.68 19.68 -1.12
CA LEU A 41 24.33 20.03 -1.57
C LEU A 41 23.94 19.27 -2.85
N LEU A 42 24.86 19.05 -3.78
CA LEU A 42 24.62 18.26 -4.98
C LEU A 42 24.33 16.79 -4.64
N ILE A 43 25.08 16.20 -3.70
CA ILE A 43 24.85 14.81 -3.24
C ILE A 43 23.46 14.70 -2.59
N LEU A 44 23.12 15.63 -1.69
CA LEU A 44 21.80 15.65 -1.07
C LEU A 44 20.67 15.83 -2.10
N TYR A 45 20.90 16.64 -3.13
CA TYR A 45 19.92 16.84 -4.21
C TYR A 45 19.75 15.58 -5.07
N THR A 46 20.82 14.88 -5.40
CA THR A 46 20.73 13.60 -6.13
C THR A 46 20.03 12.52 -5.31
N ASP A 47 20.26 12.48 -3.99
CA ASP A 47 19.56 11.54 -3.10
C ASP A 47 18.06 11.86 -3.04
N THR A 48 17.67 13.14 -3.00
CA THR A 48 16.24 13.52 -3.02
C THR A 48 15.55 13.17 -4.34
N ILE A 49 16.24 13.26 -5.47
CA ILE A 49 15.68 12.86 -6.77
C ILE A 49 15.60 11.34 -6.88
N ALA A 50 16.62 10.61 -6.41
CA ALA A 50 16.60 9.15 -6.42
C ALA A 50 15.49 8.56 -5.53
N ILE A 51 15.13 9.23 -4.42
CA ILE A 51 13.97 8.85 -3.58
C ILE A 51 12.64 9.18 -4.27
N ALA A 52 12.60 10.23 -5.12
CA ALA A 52 11.40 10.62 -5.86
C ALA A 52 11.15 9.81 -7.13
N GLU A 53 12.12 9.01 -7.58
CA GLU A 53 12.06 8.15 -8.78
C GLU A 53 11.95 6.66 -8.40
N GLN A 54 11.25 6.37 -7.31
CA GLN A 54 10.66 5.05 -7.13
C GLN A 54 9.34 5.09 -7.90
N ASP A 55 9.33 4.53 -9.11
CA ASP A 55 8.15 4.43 -9.98
C ASP A 55 6.93 4.05 -9.12
N ASP A 56 5.94 4.94 -9.05
CA ASP A 56 4.59 4.63 -8.57
C ASP A 56 4.01 3.59 -9.55
N ILE A 57 4.32 2.32 -9.33
CA ILE A 57 3.74 1.21 -10.09
C ILE A 57 2.25 1.21 -9.76
N GLU A 58 1.43 1.76 -10.66
CA GLU A 58 -0.02 1.70 -10.58
C GLU A 58 -0.46 0.23 -10.58
N MET A 59 -1.02 -0.23 -9.46
CA MET A 59 -1.50 -1.61 -9.35
C MET A 59 -2.88 -1.72 -9.98
N ARG A 60 -3.06 -2.76 -10.79
CA ARG A 60 -4.33 -3.02 -11.51
C ARG A 60 -4.93 -4.34 -11.05
N SER A 61 -6.20 -4.31 -10.70
CA SER A 61 -6.97 -5.50 -10.31
C SER A 61 -7.90 -5.95 -11.43
N LYS A 62 -8.13 -7.26 -11.50
CA LYS A 62 -9.19 -7.87 -12.30
C LYS A 62 -10.03 -8.78 -11.40
N TYR A 63 -11.35 -8.67 -11.53
CA TYR A 63 -12.30 -9.51 -10.78
C TYR A 63 -13.27 -10.21 -11.72
N VAL A 64 -13.44 -11.52 -11.55
CA VAL A 64 -14.35 -12.37 -12.32
C VAL A 64 -15.19 -13.25 -11.38
N ILE A 65 -16.47 -13.40 -11.73
CA ILE A 65 -17.40 -14.31 -11.05
C ILE A 65 -17.82 -15.39 -12.05
N GLU A 66 -17.60 -16.66 -11.70
CA GLU A 66 -17.95 -17.83 -12.51
C GLU A 66 -19.16 -18.57 -11.91
N PRO A 67 -20.33 -18.54 -12.55
CA PRO A 67 -21.50 -19.27 -12.08
C PRO A 67 -21.42 -20.75 -12.49
N LEU A 68 -21.62 -21.68 -11.54
CA LEU A 68 -21.65 -23.13 -11.83
C LEU A 68 -22.86 -23.58 -12.68
N ARG A 69 -23.85 -22.70 -12.91
CA ARG A 69 -24.95 -22.89 -13.86
C ARG A 69 -25.13 -21.60 -14.66
N GLY A 70 -25.05 -21.71 -15.98
CA GLY A 70 -24.83 -20.57 -16.87
C GLY A 70 -26.05 -19.69 -17.13
N ASP A 71 -26.56 -18.98 -16.12
CA ASP A 71 -27.36 -17.76 -16.33
C ASP A 71 -27.41 -16.85 -15.09
N THR A 72 -27.46 -15.54 -15.38
CA THR A 72 -27.52 -14.34 -14.51
C THR A 72 -26.29 -14.02 -13.65
N VAL A 73 -25.83 -12.77 -13.76
CA VAL A 73 -24.67 -12.19 -13.04
C VAL A 73 -25.19 -11.12 -12.08
N ASP A 74 -25.27 -11.44 -10.78
CA ASP A 74 -25.28 -10.40 -9.74
C ASP A 74 -23.84 -10.15 -9.32
N LEU A 75 -23.48 -8.88 -9.16
CA LEU A 75 -22.11 -8.45 -8.85
C LEU A 75 -21.75 -8.61 -7.36
N TYR A 76 -22.74 -8.96 -6.52
CA TYR A 76 -22.62 -9.07 -5.07
C TYR A 76 -22.97 -10.50 -4.65
N LYS A 77 -21.96 -11.26 -4.22
CA LYS A 77 -22.10 -12.64 -3.75
C LYS A 77 -21.44 -12.73 -2.39
N LEU A 78 -22.03 -13.48 -1.47
CA LEU A 78 -21.55 -13.58 -0.08
C LEU A 78 -21.26 -15.02 0.30
N TRP A 79 -20.51 -15.21 1.38
CA TRP A 79 -20.34 -16.53 1.99
C TRP A 79 -21.53 -16.84 2.89
N LYS A 80 -22.22 -17.97 2.65
CA LYS A 80 -23.30 -18.44 3.53
C LYS A 80 -22.75 -19.42 4.54
N LEU A 81 -22.22 -18.88 5.63
CA LEU A 81 -21.61 -19.64 6.71
C LEU A 81 -22.58 -19.82 7.87
N VAL A 82 -22.33 -20.84 8.69
CA VAL A 82 -22.91 -20.91 10.04
C VAL A 82 -22.03 -20.12 11.01
N GLU A 83 -22.61 -19.67 12.12
CA GLU A 83 -21.88 -18.99 13.19
C GLU A 83 -20.68 -19.86 13.66
N ASP A 84 -19.56 -19.21 13.99
CA ASP A 84 -18.26 -19.80 14.35
C ASP A 84 -17.54 -20.60 13.22
N GLN A 85 -18.08 -20.64 12.01
CA GLN A 85 -17.39 -21.25 10.88
C GLN A 85 -16.27 -20.33 10.38
N LYS A 86 -15.06 -20.89 10.34
CA LYS A 86 -13.86 -20.23 9.82
C LYS A 86 -13.75 -20.42 8.32
N LEU A 87 -13.24 -19.40 7.64
CA LEU A 87 -12.78 -19.55 6.26
C LEU A 87 -11.32 -19.97 6.26
N HIS A 88 -11.03 -21.10 5.61
CA HIS A 88 -9.67 -21.59 5.45
C HIS A 88 -9.02 -20.92 4.24
N VAL A 89 -7.93 -20.19 4.48
CA VAL A 89 -7.16 -19.53 3.43
C VAL A 89 -5.89 -20.32 3.16
N LYS A 90 -5.68 -20.75 1.93
CA LYS A 90 -4.46 -21.42 1.50
C LYS A 90 -3.55 -20.44 0.77
N ILE A 91 -2.29 -20.31 1.18
CA ILE A 91 -1.26 -19.56 0.46
C ILE A 91 -0.39 -20.54 -0.32
N VAL A 92 -0.28 -20.33 -1.64
CA VAL A 92 0.63 -21.06 -2.53
C VAL A 92 1.79 -20.13 -2.90
N ASN A 93 2.97 -20.38 -2.33
CA ASN A 93 4.15 -19.56 -2.54
C ASN A 93 4.99 -20.03 -3.74
N GLU A 94 4.46 -19.90 -4.97
CA GLU A 94 5.19 -20.32 -6.18
C GLU A 94 6.45 -19.47 -6.44
N ALA A 95 6.36 -18.18 -6.12
CA ALA A 95 7.46 -17.23 -6.29
C ALA A 95 8.62 -17.44 -5.30
N ASN A 96 8.47 -18.31 -4.30
CA ASN A 96 9.42 -18.50 -3.20
C ASN A 96 9.75 -17.18 -2.47
N VAL A 97 8.73 -16.36 -2.20
CA VAL A 97 8.90 -15.12 -1.42
C VAL A 97 9.37 -15.43 0.00
N SER A 98 10.02 -14.43 0.62
CA SER A 98 10.55 -14.56 1.97
C SER A 98 9.45 -14.69 3.03
N LYS A 99 9.84 -15.11 4.22
CA LYS A 99 8.91 -15.22 5.35
C LYS A 99 8.29 -13.87 5.71
N GLU A 100 9.06 -12.80 5.63
CA GLU A 100 8.58 -11.44 5.89
C GLU A 100 7.44 -11.06 4.94
N LYS A 101 7.56 -11.39 3.65
CA LYS A 101 6.46 -11.19 2.68
C LYS A 101 5.25 -12.07 2.95
N LEU A 102 5.45 -13.32 3.39
CA LEU A 102 4.33 -14.20 3.79
C LEU A 102 3.61 -13.66 5.03
N ASP A 103 4.35 -13.11 5.98
CA ASP A 103 3.79 -12.50 7.19
C ASP A 103 2.98 -11.24 6.83
N LEU A 104 3.41 -10.44 5.85
CA LEU A 104 2.61 -9.32 5.32
C LEU A 104 1.28 -9.77 4.70
N VAL A 105 1.28 -10.86 3.94
CA VAL A 105 0.06 -11.45 3.37
C VAL A 105 -0.89 -11.87 4.48
N LYS A 106 -0.37 -12.55 5.52
CA LYS A 106 -1.16 -12.95 6.68
C LYS A 106 -1.70 -11.76 7.45
N ASP A 107 -0.89 -10.72 7.66
CA ASP A 107 -1.31 -9.50 8.36
C ASP A 107 -2.42 -8.75 7.62
N ALA A 108 -2.37 -8.69 6.28
CA ALA A 108 -3.42 -8.10 5.45
C ALA A 108 -4.77 -8.85 5.56
N ILE A 109 -4.77 -10.10 6.04
CA ILE A 109 -5.97 -10.91 6.25
C ILE A 109 -6.38 -10.89 7.72
N MET A 110 -5.45 -11.23 8.62
CA MET A 110 -5.72 -11.57 10.03
C MET A 110 -5.48 -10.41 11.01
N SER A 111 -4.88 -9.31 10.58
CA SER A 111 -4.64 -8.20 11.50
C SER A 111 -5.96 -7.59 11.97
N LYS A 112 -6.09 -7.45 13.29
CA LYS A 112 -7.19 -6.73 13.96
C LYS A 112 -6.82 -5.28 14.29
N GLU A 113 -5.63 -4.85 13.88
CA GLU A 113 -5.17 -3.48 14.13
C GLU A 113 -5.94 -2.48 13.28
N SER A 114 -6.28 -1.35 13.91
CA SER A 114 -6.83 -0.18 13.24
C SER A 114 -5.88 1.00 13.34
N VAL A 115 -5.98 1.92 12.38
CA VAL A 115 -5.28 3.20 12.35
C VAL A 115 -6.30 4.32 12.18
N VAL A 116 -6.04 5.47 12.82
CA VAL A 116 -6.89 6.66 12.68
C VAL A 116 -6.16 7.64 11.77
N ILE A 117 -6.77 7.98 10.64
CA ILE A 117 -6.17 8.87 9.64
C ILE A 117 -7.07 10.09 9.46
N SER A 118 -6.46 11.26 9.29
CA SER A 118 -7.20 12.49 9.00
C SER A 118 -7.80 12.43 7.60
N ASP A 119 -9.08 12.80 7.48
CA ASP A 119 -9.80 12.71 6.21
C ASP A 119 -9.28 13.73 5.17
N LEU A 120 -8.56 14.76 5.63
CA LEU A 120 -7.83 15.69 4.77
C LEU A 120 -6.84 14.95 3.85
N ALA A 121 -6.27 13.83 4.30
CA ALA A 121 -5.30 13.04 3.55
C ALA A 121 -5.91 12.36 2.30
N PHE A 122 -7.23 12.14 2.29
CA PHE A 122 -7.95 11.44 1.23
C PHE A 122 -9.03 12.30 0.57
N HIS A 123 -9.02 13.62 0.80
CA HIS A 123 -10.05 14.55 0.33
C HIS A 123 -11.50 14.16 0.73
N LYS A 124 -11.66 13.39 1.82
CA LYS A 124 -12.97 13.04 2.37
C LYS A 124 -13.34 14.02 3.49
N GLY A 125 -14.61 14.39 3.58
CA GLY A 125 -15.18 15.11 4.73
C GLY A 125 -14.64 16.53 5.04
N PRO A 126 -15.13 17.16 6.12
CA PRO A 126 -14.64 18.46 6.60
C PRO A 126 -13.18 18.37 7.07
N SER A 127 -12.42 19.45 6.94
CA SER A 127 -10.97 19.55 7.20
C SER A 127 -10.51 19.28 8.66
N ALA A 128 -11.41 18.88 9.56
CA ALA A 128 -11.13 18.50 10.94
C ALA A 128 -11.66 17.10 11.32
N SER A 129 -12.01 16.26 10.32
CA SER A 129 -12.52 14.92 10.54
C SER A 129 -11.43 13.83 10.41
N PHE A 130 -11.66 12.70 11.09
CA PHE A 130 -10.80 11.52 11.07
C PHE A 130 -11.66 10.29 10.77
N SER A 131 -11.09 9.31 10.08
CA SER A 131 -11.68 7.97 9.87
C SER A 131 -10.81 6.91 10.52
N THR A 132 -11.47 5.82 10.90
CA THR A 132 -10.80 4.60 11.31
C THR A 132 -10.61 3.72 10.08
N TYR A 133 -9.42 3.15 9.94
CA TYR A 133 -9.08 2.21 8.89
C TYR A 133 -8.48 0.94 9.48
N TYR A 134 -8.58 -0.18 8.79
CA TYR A 134 -8.13 -1.48 9.29
C TYR A 134 -7.00 -2.04 8.44
N LYS A 135 -5.99 -2.60 9.12
CA LYS A 135 -4.82 -3.20 8.47
C LYS A 135 -5.11 -4.59 7.89
N GLY A 136 -6.10 -5.29 8.42
CA GLY A 136 -6.51 -6.61 7.96
C GLY A 136 -8.03 -6.81 8.00
N TRP A 137 -8.49 -7.77 7.21
CA TRP A 137 -9.92 -8.06 7.06
C TRP A 137 -10.56 -8.62 8.33
N GLU A 138 -9.86 -9.39 9.18
CA GLU A 138 -10.44 -9.83 10.46
C GLU A 138 -10.93 -8.65 11.31
N GLY A 139 -10.10 -7.62 11.48
CA GLY A 139 -10.49 -6.43 12.25
C GLY A 139 -11.66 -5.67 11.61
N ALA A 140 -11.66 -5.54 10.29
CA ALA A 140 -12.75 -4.86 9.57
C ALA A 140 -14.07 -5.63 9.66
N LEU A 141 -14.03 -6.95 9.50
CA LEU A 141 -15.20 -7.83 9.52
C LEU A 141 -15.75 -8.00 10.93
N GLU A 142 -14.91 -8.02 11.97
CA GLU A 142 -15.36 -7.94 13.36
C GLU A 142 -16.22 -6.69 13.58
N GLN A 143 -15.83 -5.55 13.00
CA GLN A 143 -16.58 -4.30 13.15
C GLN A 143 -17.89 -4.34 12.36
N ALA A 144 -17.87 -4.86 11.13
CA ALA A 144 -19.08 -5.10 10.35
C ALA A 144 -20.08 -6.00 11.11
N SER A 145 -19.58 -7.01 11.82
CA SER A 145 -20.39 -7.98 12.58
C SER A 145 -21.11 -7.38 13.80
N LEU A 146 -20.76 -6.16 14.22
CA LEU A 146 -21.47 -5.46 15.29
C LEU A 146 -22.86 -4.96 14.84
N HIS A 147 -23.12 -4.96 13.54
CA HIS A 147 -24.39 -4.55 12.95
C HIS A 147 -25.32 -5.75 12.71
N ASP A 148 -26.63 -5.50 12.78
CA ASP A 148 -27.63 -6.52 12.51
C ASP A 148 -27.65 -6.90 11.02
N THR A 149 -27.32 -8.16 10.74
CA THR A 149 -27.21 -8.73 9.39
C THR A 149 -28.03 -10.02 9.30
N LYS A 150 -28.46 -10.35 8.08
CA LYS A 150 -29.26 -11.55 7.83
C LYS A 150 -28.39 -12.81 7.81
N TYR A 151 -27.18 -12.69 7.31
CA TYR A 151 -26.20 -13.77 7.18
C TYR A 151 -24.98 -13.48 8.06
N TYR A 152 -24.37 -14.53 8.60
CA TYR A 152 -23.16 -14.41 9.39
C TYR A 152 -22.00 -13.87 8.55
N ILE A 153 -21.34 -12.83 9.04
CA ILE A 153 -20.13 -12.26 8.44
C ILE A 153 -18.91 -13.11 8.85
N PRO A 154 -18.04 -13.53 7.91
CA PRO A 154 -16.86 -14.33 8.23
C PRO A 154 -15.81 -13.53 9.01
N THR A 155 -15.86 -13.54 10.34
CA THR A 155 -14.93 -12.77 11.19
C THR A 155 -13.64 -13.49 11.54
N GLU A 156 -13.50 -14.78 11.21
CA GLU A 156 -12.34 -15.59 11.54
C GLU A 156 -11.77 -16.32 10.31
N PHE A 157 -10.46 -16.21 10.12
CA PHE A 157 -9.74 -16.94 9.08
C PHE A 157 -8.72 -17.90 9.69
N GLU A 158 -8.45 -18.99 8.97
CA GLU A 158 -7.34 -19.88 9.28
C GLU A 158 -6.41 -19.96 8.07
N VAL A 159 -5.24 -19.35 8.17
CA VAL A 159 -4.29 -19.23 7.05
C VAL A 159 -3.24 -20.34 7.10
N HIS A 160 -3.11 -21.09 6.02
CA HIS A 160 -2.20 -22.23 5.88
C HIS A 160 -1.38 -22.16 4.59
N GLU A 161 -0.12 -22.62 4.61
CA GLU A 161 0.75 -22.63 3.42
C GLU A 161 0.84 -24.01 2.75
N ASN A 162 0.58 -25.09 3.49
CA ASN A 162 0.89 -26.47 3.08
C ASN A 162 -0.25 -27.46 3.38
N THR A 163 -1.49 -27.04 3.15
CA THR A 163 -2.67 -27.89 3.32
C THR A 163 -3.29 -28.27 1.98
N ASP A 164 -3.98 -29.41 1.98
CA ASP A 164 -4.88 -29.77 0.89
C ASP A 164 -6.21 -29.04 1.08
N GLY A 165 -6.65 -28.31 0.05
CA GLY A 165 -7.88 -27.52 0.09
C GLY A 165 -7.72 -26.11 0.67
N GLY A 166 -8.83 -25.37 0.66
CA GLY A 166 -8.95 -23.97 1.07
C GLY A 166 -10.22 -23.38 0.46
N ASP A 167 -10.97 -22.64 1.26
CA ASP A 167 -12.14 -21.89 0.80
C ASP A 167 -11.69 -20.72 -0.10
N ILE A 168 -10.60 -20.06 0.32
CA ILE A 168 -9.90 -19.03 -0.43
C ILE A 168 -8.47 -19.53 -0.71
N ILE A 169 -8.02 -19.46 -1.95
CA ILE A 169 -6.64 -19.81 -2.33
C ILE A 169 -5.95 -18.57 -2.84
N ILE A 170 -4.78 -18.24 -2.29
CA ILE A 170 -3.93 -17.12 -2.69
C ILE A 170 -2.65 -17.67 -3.29
N GLU A 171 -2.45 -17.46 -4.58
CA GLU A 171 -1.24 -17.81 -5.31
C GLU A 171 -0.33 -16.59 -5.45
N LEU A 172 0.91 -16.71 -4.96
CA LEU A 172 1.94 -15.70 -5.10
C LEU A 172 2.84 -16.07 -6.28
N SER A 173 2.62 -15.43 -7.44
CA SER A 173 3.30 -15.73 -8.69
C SER A 173 4.48 -14.80 -8.94
N GLY A 174 5.59 -15.37 -9.41
CA GLY A 174 6.74 -14.62 -9.91
C GLY A 174 6.58 -14.16 -11.35
N GLN A 175 5.48 -14.54 -12.02
CA GLN A 175 5.22 -14.19 -13.41
C GLN A 175 4.41 -12.90 -13.51
N LYS A 176 4.64 -12.16 -14.59
CA LYS A 176 3.81 -11.01 -14.96
C LYS A 176 2.57 -11.50 -15.69
N ASP A 177 1.44 -10.89 -15.37
CA ASP A 177 0.24 -11.03 -16.19
C ASP A 177 0.43 -10.38 -17.58
N VAL A 178 -0.20 -10.97 -18.60
CA VAL A 178 -0.07 -10.53 -19.99
C VAL A 178 -0.78 -9.21 -20.28
N ASP A 179 -1.83 -8.89 -19.53
CA ASP A 179 -2.64 -7.68 -19.64
C ASP A 179 -2.19 -6.59 -18.65
N GLY A 180 -1.17 -6.89 -17.84
CA GLY A 180 -0.56 -5.99 -16.86
C GLY A 180 -1.32 -5.87 -15.55
N PHE A 181 -2.08 -6.89 -15.15
CA PHE A 181 -2.69 -6.95 -13.82
C PHE A 181 -1.67 -7.31 -12.74
N THR A 182 -1.82 -6.70 -11.57
CA THR A 182 -1.02 -7.00 -10.36
C THR A 182 -1.74 -8.01 -9.47
N GLY A 183 -3.08 -7.99 -9.48
CA GLY A 183 -3.93 -8.92 -8.76
C GLY A 183 -5.08 -9.39 -9.62
N PHE A 184 -5.53 -10.62 -9.37
CA PHE A 184 -6.72 -11.19 -9.98
C PHE A 184 -7.47 -12.03 -8.98
N THR A 185 -8.78 -11.82 -8.87
CA THR A 185 -9.67 -12.68 -8.09
C THR A 185 -10.71 -13.34 -8.99
N ASN A 186 -10.83 -14.65 -8.88
CA ASN A 186 -11.91 -15.44 -9.46
C ASN A 186 -12.74 -16.09 -8.34
N SER A 187 -14.05 -15.89 -8.38
CA SER A 187 -14.96 -16.52 -7.41
C SER A 187 -15.93 -17.48 -8.09
N ILE A 188 -15.95 -18.72 -7.60
CA ILE A 188 -16.89 -19.76 -8.02
C ILE A 188 -18.15 -19.64 -7.18
N THR A 189 -19.31 -19.53 -7.84
CA THR A 189 -20.58 -19.24 -7.16
C THR A 189 -21.69 -20.20 -7.56
N ARG A 190 -22.68 -20.36 -6.66
CA ARG A 190 -23.93 -21.08 -6.89
C ARG A 190 -25.05 -20.48 -6.05
N ASP A 191 -26.26 -20.35 -6.55
CA ASP A 191 -27.43 -19.93 -5.74
C ASP A 191 -27.21 -18.69 -4.84
N ASN A 192 -26.57 -17.66 -5.41
CA ASN A 192 -26.23 -16.40 -4.74
C ASN A 192 -25.25 -16.51 -3.55
N GLN A 193 -24.38 -17.51 -3.54
CA GLN A 193 -23.31 -17.66 -2.57
C GLN A 193 -21.97 -17.94 -3.26
N ILE A 194 -20.90 -17.47 -2.63
CA ILE A 194 -19.54 -17.87 -2.93
C ILE A 194 -19.34 -19.29 -2.38
N LEU A 195 -18.75 -20.15 -3.21
CA LEU A 195 -18.36 -21.51 -2.84
C LEU A 195 -16.84 -21.65 -2.71
N LYS A 196 -16.10 -20.86 -3.48
CA LYS A 196 -14.64 -20.83 -3.49
C LYS A 196 -14.16 -19.54 -4.12
N SER A 197 -13.03 -19.01 -3.66
CA SER A 197 -12.33 -17.91 -4.31
C SER A 197 -10.87 -18.24 -4.54
N GLU A 198 -10.34 -17.79 -5.66
CA GLU A 198 -8.95 -17.97 -6.07
C GLU A 198 -8.38 -16.59 -6.40
N ILE A 199 -7.31 -16.23 -5.71
CA ILE A 199 -6.58 -14.98 -5.84
C ILE A 199 -5.22 -15.31 -6.43
N THR A 200 -4.80 -14.59 -7.46
CA THR A 200 -3.44 -14.62 -7.99
C THR A 200 -2.82 -13.24 -7.86
N ILE A 201 -1.69 -13.15 -7.17
CA ILE A 201 -0.86 -11.95 -7.14
C ILE A 201 0.31 -12.15 -8.09
N TYR A 202 0.40 -11.27 -9.08
CA TYR A 202 1.42 -11.32 -10.12
C TYR A 202 2.65 -10.51 -9.74
N ASP A 203 3.79 -10.90 -10.32
CA ASP A 203 5.07 -10.20 -10.20
C ASP A 203 5.50 -9.88 -8.76
N VAL A 204 5.16 -10.75 -7.81
CA VAL A 204 5.29 -10.47 -6.36
C VAL A 204 6.71 -10.15 -5.91
N ASN A 205 7.71 -10.61 -6.67
CA ASN A 205 9.12 -10.37 -6.40
C ASN A 205 9.52 -8.90 -6.64
N ASN A 206 8.81 -8.19 -7.53
CA ASN A 206 9.05 -6.79 -7.84
C ASN A 206 8.12 -5.84 -7.09
N LEU A 207 7.15 -6.35 -6.33
CA LEU A 207 6.30 -5.54 -5.47
C LEU A 207 7.05 -5.14 -4.19
N ALA A 208 6.94 -3.86 -3.84
CA ALA A 208 7.28 -3.39 -2.51
C ALA A 208 6.33 -4.01 -1.46
N ASP A 209 6.77 -4.05 -0.22
CA ASP A 209 6.03 -4.68 0.89
C ASP A 209 4.63 -4.06 1.08
N GLU A 210 4.53 -2.74 0.97
CA GLU A 210 3.26 -2.00 1.09
C GLU A 210 2.34 -2.22 -0.11
N GLN A 211 2.90 -2.32 -1.31
CA GLN A 211 2.15 -2.68 -2.52
C GLN A 211 1.56 -4.09 -2.41
N LEU A 212 2.36 -5.05 -1.95
CA LEU A 212 1.92 -6.42 -1.69
C LEU A 212 0.78 -6.45 -0.66
N ALA A 213 0.95 -5.78 0.46
CA ALA A 213 -0.09 -5.72 1.49
C ALA A 213 -1.38 -5.08 0.96
N THR A 214 -1.26 -3.99 0.19
CA THR A 214 -2.41 -3.27 -0.38
C THR A 214 -3.16 -4.12 -1.42
N ILE A 215 -2.47 -4.77 -2.37
CA ILE A 215 -3.14 -5.60 -3.37
C ILE A 215 -3.79 -6.84 -2.72
N ILE A 216 -3.17 -7.43 -1.69
CA ILE A 216 -3.79 -8.52 -0.93
C ILE A 216 -5.09 -8.07 -0.27
N ARG A 217 -5.11 -6.90 0.37
CA ARG A 217 -6.36 -6.36 0.96
C ARG A 217 -7.44 -6.19 -0.10
N HIS A 218 -7.09 -5.65 -1.27
CA HIS A 218 -8.03 -5.44 -2.37
C HIS A 218 -8.61 -6.77 -2.89
N GLU A 219 -7.75 -7.72 -3.27
CA GLU A 219 -8.18 -9.02 -3.80
C GLU A 219 -8.94 -9.83 -2.75
N MET A 220 -8.55 -9.74 -1.49
CA MET A 220 -9.30 -10.35 -0.39
C MET A 220 -10.70 -9.74 -0.25
N GLY A 221 -10.85 -8.43 -0.47
CA GLY A 221 -12.15 -7.76 -0.54
C GLY A 221 -13.07 -8.37 -1.61
N HIS A 222 -12.52 -8.68 -2.78
CA HIS A 222 -13.25 -9.44 -3.81
C HIS A 222 -13.60 -10.86 -3.36
N ALA A 223 -12.67 -11.57 -2.75
CA ALA A 223 -12.88 -12.94 -2.30
C ALA A 223 -13.95 -13.07 -1.21
N ILE A 224 -14.21 -12.01 -0.43
CA ILE A 224 -15.28 -11.98 0.57
C ILE A 224 -16.61 -11.36 0.07
N GLY A 225 -16.63 -10.86 -1.17
CA GLY A 225 -17.86 -10.49 -1.87
C GLY A 225 -17.99 -9.04 -2.35
N LEU A 226 -16.99 -8.19 -2.12
CA LEU A 226 -17.03 -6.80 -2.60
C LEU A 226 -16.74 -6.70 -4.09
N SER A 227 -17.38 -5.73 -4.73
CA SER A 227 -17.07 -5.32 -6.10
C SER A 227 -16.21 -4.06 -6.07
N HIS A 228 -15.69 -3.66 -7.23
CA HIS A 228 -14.96 -2.42 -7.38
C HIS A 228 -15.77 -1.20 -6.91
N SER A 229 -15.10 -0.30 -6.18
CA SER A 229 -15.58 1.04 -5.87
C SER A 229 -15.39 1.97 -7.07
N THR A 230 -16.22 3.00 -7.16
CA THR A 230 -16.05 4.10 -8.13
C THR A 230 -15.24 5.26 -7.57
N ALA A 231 -14.89 5.23 -6.28
CA ALA A 231 -14.16 6.29 -5.59
C ALA A 231 -12.64 6.07 -5.71
N PRO A 232 -11.87 6.95 -6.41
CA PRO A 232 -10.44 6.73 -6.69
C PRO A 232 -9.53 6.54 -5.47
N GLU A 233 -9.94 7.11 -4.34
CA GLU A 233 -9.24 7.07 -3.06
C GLU A 233 -9.54 5.80 -2.25
N ASP A 234 -10.50 4.99 -2.67
CA ASP A 234 -10.97 3.80 -1.96
C ASP A 234 -10.07 2.57 -2.22
N LEU A 235 -9.99 1.66 -1.23
CA LEU A 235 -9.24 0.41 -1.36
C LEU A 235 -9.75 -0.41 -2.53
N MET A 236 -11.07 -0.49 -2.73
CA MET A 236 -11.68 -1.31 -3.77
C MET A 236 -11.72 -0.63 -5.14
N TYR A 237 -11.04 0.51 -5.36
CA TYR A 237 -10.93 1.11 -6.68
C TYR A 237 -10.04 0.27 -7.62
N PRO A 238 -10.42 0.07 -8.91
CA PRO A 238 -9.69 -0.82 -9.84
C PRO A 238 -8.24 -0.41 -10.17
N PHE A 239 -7.87 0.85 -9.91
CA PHE A 239 -6.53 1.40 -10.18
C PHE A 239 -5.92 1.95 -8.90
N ILE A 240 -5.15 1.12 -8.20
CA ILE A 240 -4.62 1.45 -6.88
C ILE A 240 -3.33 2.26 -7.04
N GLN A 241 -3.47 3.58 -6.96
CA GLN A 241 -2.41 4.60 -7.11
C GLN A 241 -1.69 5.03 -5.80
N SER A 242 -1.74 4.24 -4.73
CA SER A 242 -1.25 4.66 -3.40
C SER A 242 -0.77 3.44 -2.63
N ASP A 243 0.36 3.61 -1.95
CA ASP A 243 1.08 2.55 -1.25
C ASP A 243 0.36 2.05 0.00
N HIS A 244 -0.53 2.86 0.59
CA HIS A 244 -1.18 2.57 1.88
C HIS A 244 -2.70 2.69 1.82
N ARG A 245 -3.37 1.86 1.02
CA ARG A 245 -4.83 1.72 1.12
C ARG A 245 -5.18 0.66 2.17
N TYR A 246 -5.65 1.14 3.31
CA TYR A 246 -6.24 0.33 4.36
C TYR A 246 -7.74 0.18 4.13
N ILE A 247 -8.36 -0.80 4.78
CA ILE A 247 -9.80 -1.06 4.67
C ILE A 247 -10.55 0.06 5.38
N SER A 248 -11.44 0.74 4.67
CA SER A 248 -12.15 1.93 5.14
C SER A 248 -13.49 1.60 5.79
N GLU A 249 -14.08 2.59 6.47
CA GLU A 249 -15.47 2.51 6.96
C GLU A 249 -16.47 2.25 5.82
N CYS A 250 -16.20 2.75 4.60
CA CYS A 250 -17.05 2.50 3.44
C CYS A 250 -17.05 1.02 3.01
N ASP A 251 -15.88 0.37 3.07
CA ASP A 251 -15.75 -1.06 2.79
C ASP A 251 -16.54 -1.89 3.81
N ILE A 252 -16.49 -1.49 5.08
CA ILE A 252 -17.24 -2.11 6.18
C ILE A 252 -18.74 -1.94 6.00
N ASP A 253 -19.21 -0.75 5.63
CA ASP A 253 -20.62 -0.49 5.32
C ASP A 253 -21.08 -1.34 4.13
N ALA A 254 -20.24 -1.43 3.08
CA ALA A 254 -20.53 -2.26 1.92
C ALA A 254 -20.68 -3.74 2.27
N ILE A 255 -19.80 -4.29 3.13
CA ILE A 255 -19.94 -5.65 3.67
C ILE A 255 -21.23 -5.77 4.50
N THR A 256 -21.49 -4.82 5.38
CA THR A 256 -22.65 -4.87 6.28
C THR A 256 -23.95 -4.94 5.48
N GLU A 257 -24.10 -4.10 4.46
CA GLU A 257 -25.28 -4.12 3.58
C GLU A 257 -25.38 -5.41 2.74
N LEU A 258 -24.24 -5.93 2.27
CA LEU A 258 -24.17 -7.20 1.54
C LEU A 258 -24.75 -8.35 2.39
N TYR A 259 -24.32 -8.47 3.64
CA TYR A 259 -24.75 -9.53 4.55
C TYR A 259 -26.13 -9.27 5.19
N ALA A 260 -26.62 -8.03 5.16
CA ALA A 260 -28.01 -7.69 5.48
C ALA A 260 -29.02 -8.05 4.37
N GLU A 261 -28.54 -8.45 3.17
CA GLU A 261 -29.36 -8.74 1.98
C GLU A 261 -30.27 -7.57 1.56
N ARG A 262 -29.82 -6.33 1.79
CA ARG A 262 -30.57 -5.16 1.29
C ARG A 262 -30.36 -5.12 -0.23
N GLN A 263 -31.45 -5.12 -1.01
CA GLN A 263 -31.45 -5.28 -2.48
C GLN A 263 -30.85 -4.09 -3.26
N THR A 264 -29.95 -3.33 -2.65
CA THR A 264 -29.25 -2.24 -3.30
C THR A 264 -27.93 -2.79 -3.85
N ASN A 265 -27.82 -2.88 -5.18
CA ASN A 265 -26.57 -3.22 -5.88
C ASN A 265 -25.49 -2.12 -5.73
N GLN A 266 -25.64 -1.18 -4.79
CA GLN A 266 -24.77 -0.05 -4.55
C GLN A 266 -24.93 0.39 -3.10
N VAL A 267 -23.81 0.67 -2.43
CA VAL A 267 -23.77 1.38 -1.15
C VAL A 267 -23.17 2.74 -1.42
N VAL A 268 -23.89 3.80 -1.06
CA VAL A 268 -23.39 5.17 -1.12
C VAL A 268 -22.82 5.50 0.24
N CYS A 269 -21.51 5.58 0.32
CA CYS A 269 -20.82 6.00 1.54
C CYS A 269 -20.82 7.53 1.59
N GLU A 270 -21.78 8.10 2.30
CA GLU A 270 -21.81 9.52 2.60
C GLU A 270 -21.04 9.77 3.90
N LYS A 271 -20.04 10.64 3.85
CA LYS A 271 -19.35 11.14 5.04
C LYS A 271 -19.70 12.61 5.26
#